data_AF-A0A6G9H5U6-F1
#
_entry.id   AF-A0A6G9H5U6-F1
#
_cell.length_a   1.000
_cell.length_b   1.000
_cell.length_c   1.000
_cell.angle_alpha   90.00
_cell.angle_beta   90.00
_cell.angle_gamma   90.00
#
_symmetry.space_group_name_H-M   'P 1'
#
loop_
_entity.id
_entity.type
_entity.pdbx_description
1 polymer ?
#
loop_
_entity_poly.entity_id
_entity_poly.type
_entity_poly.pdbx_seq_one_letter_code
_entity_poly.pdbx_strand_id
1 'polypeptide(L)'
;MTTSDIREPGTGEADTTAEEKAGRNAVRSRAKGMSHHEVASALDDCRDRLPEESDDDEVTSPDPAHARARAEFEEWERIEALLATHAGTYDPDTDAFVQGGLAGEADRRAAELAAAADSDAAGDTLLRALSRAGVLGGPRGSGPSAGDDAAIATRLAQADPEAALAVSRWLDTASGHLPPS
;
A
#
# COMPACT_ATOMS: atom_id res chain seq x y z
N MET A 1 -28.99 -12.83 27.75
CA MET A 1 -27.57 -12.44 27.70
C MET A 1 -27.19 -12.42 26.23
N THR A 2 -27.22 -11.24 25.64
CA THR A 2 -26.98 -11.02 24.21
C THR A 2 -25.50 -10.72 24.05
N THR A 3 -24.75 -11.61 23.40
CA THR A 3 -23.36 -11.34 23.05
C THR A 3 -23.38 -10.40 21.86
N SER A 4 -23.05 -9.13 22.11
CA SER A 4 -22.81 -8.13 21.08
C SER A 4 -21.67 -8.60 20.18
N ASP A 5 -22.03 -8.87 18.93
CA ASP A 5 -21.11 -9.05 17.81
C ASP A 5 -20.39 -7.71 17.60
N ILE A 6 -19.13 -7.64 18.04
CA ILE A 6 -18.23 -6.55 17.72
C ILE A 6 -17.82 -6.78 16.27
N ARG A 7 -18.55 -6.14 15.35
CA ARG A 7 -18.12 -5.94 13.98
C ARG A 7 -16.83 -5.12 14.02
N GLU A 8 -15.69 -5.80 13.91
CA GLU A 8 -14.42 -5.22 13.54
C GLU A 8 -14.67 -4.29 12.33
N PRO A 9 -14.44 -2.97 12.43
CA PRO A 9 -14.42 -2.14 11.25
C PRO A 9 -13.17 -2.55 10.47
N GLY A 10 -13.35 -3.41 9.48
CA GLY A 10 -12.35 -3.68 8.45
C GLY A 10 -11.86 -2.34 7.95
N THR A 11 -10.68 -1.95 8.40
CA THR A 11 -9.99 -0.74 7.99
C THR A 11 -9.42 -1.07 6.62
N GLY A 12 -10.32 -1.15 5.64
CA GLY A 12 -9.97 -0.79 4.28
C GLY A 12 -9.76 0.70 4.31
N GLU A 13 -8.55 1.14 4.67
CA GLU A 13 -8.05 2.41 4.16
C GLU A 13 -8.17 2.27 2.64
N ALA A 14 -9.23 2.84 2.08
CA ALA A 14 -9.34 2.99 0.65
C ALA A 14 -8.05 3.67 0.22
N ASP A 15 -7.21 2.95 -0.53
CA ASP A 15 -5.97 3.50 -1.05
C ASP A 15 -6.34 4.80 -1.76
N THR A 16 -5.94 5.93 -1.15
CA THR A 16 -6.24 7.25 -1.68
C THR A 16 -5.72 7.26 -3.11
N THR A 17 -6.61 7.52 -4.06
CA THR A 17 -6.29 7.39 -5.48
C THR A 17 -5.15 8.34 -5.86
N ALA A 18 -4.43 8.03 -6.93
CA ALA A 18 -3.34 8.87 -7.41
C ALA A 18 -3.82 10.31 -7.72
N GLU A 19 -5.06 10.44 -8.20
CA GLU A 19 -5.67 11.74 -8.52
C GLU A 19 -6.03 12.55 -7.27
N GLU A 20 -6.58 11.90 -6.23
CA GLU A 20 -6.82 12.56 -4.95
C GLU A 20 -5.50 13.05 -4.34
N LYS A 21 -4.46 12.20 -4.33
CA LYS A 21 -3.12 12.59 -3.87
C LYS A 21 -2.56 13.77 -4.69
N ALA A 22 -2.72 13.74 -6.01
CA ALA A 22 -2.29 14.82 -6.89
C ALA A 22 -3.04 16.14 -6.62
N GLY A 23 -4.35 16.07 -6.37
CA GLY A 23 -5.17 17.20 -5.97
C GLY A 23 -4.69 17.84 -4.66
N ARG A 24 -4.58 17.03 -3.60
CA ARG A 24 -4.10 17.51 -2.28
C ARG A 24 -2.70 18.15 -2.37
N ASN A 25 -1.78 17.52 -3.11
CA ASN A 25 -0.43 18.05 -3.31
C ASN A 25 -0.42 19.38 -4.08
N ALA A 26 -1.28 19.53 -5.11
CA ALA A 26 -1.41 20.78 -5.84
C ALA A 26 -1.90 21.92 -4.95
N VAL A 27 -2.88 21.64 -4.08
CA VAL A 27 -3.38 22.62 -3.10
C VAL A 27 -2.30 23.04 -2.12
N ARG A 28 -1.59 22.10 -1.50
CA ARG A 28 -0.49 22.42 -0.56
C ARG A 28 0.59 23.28 -1.20
N SER A 29 0.93 22.99 -2.46
CA SER A 29 1.93 23.76 -3.20
C SER A 29 1.44 25.19 -3.50
N ARG A 30 0.16 25.36 -3.85
CA ARG A 30 -0.47 26.68 -4.06
C ARG A 30 -0.60 27.48 -2.76
N ALA A 31 -0.95 26.80 -1.67
CA ALA A 31 -1.21 27.41 -0.37
C ALA A 31 0.07 27.88 0.34
N LYS A 32 1.25 27.40 -0.06
CA LYS A 32 2.52 27.72 0.62
C LYS A 32 2.74 29.23 0.65
N GLY A 33 2.84 29.79 1.85
CA GLY A 33 3.01 31.22 2.09
C GLY A 33 1.70 32.03 2.18
N MET A 34 0.53 31.40 1.98
CA MET A 34 -0.77 32.09 2.12
C MET A 34 -1.18 32.26 3.57
N SER A 35 -1.79 33.41 3.87
CA SER A 35 -2.48 33.69 5.13
C SER A 35 -3.87 33.06 5.19
N HIS A 36 -4.50 33.06 6.37
CA HIS A 36 -5.87 32.56 6.57
C HIS A 36 -6.88 33.16 5.58
N HIS A 37 -6.85 34.48 5.38
CA HIS A 37 -7.78 35.16 4.47
C HIS A 37 -7.56 34.78 3.00
N GLU A 38 -6.31 34.62 2.57
CA GLU A 38 -5.99 34.20 1.19
C GLU A 38 -6.46 32.77 0.93
N VAL A 39 -6.26 31.88 1.91
CA VAL A 39 -6.77 30.50 1.85
C VAL A 39 -8.30 30.48 1.83
N ALA A 40 -8.97 31.27 2.67
CA ALA A 40 -10.43 31.35 2.70
C ALA A 40 -11.00 31.82 1.35
N SER A 41 -10.38 32.83 0.73
CA SER A 41 -10.77 33.29 -0.61
C SER A 41 -10.56 32.20 -1.68
N ALA A 42 -9.45 31.46 -1.62
CA ALA A 42 -9.18 30.38 -2.56
C ALA A 42 -10.10 29.17 -2.39
N LEU A 43 -10.54 28.89 -1.15
CA LEU A 43 -11.53 27.87 -0.83
C LEU A 43 -12.89 28.21 -1.43
N ASP A 44 -13.33 29.47 -1.32
CA ASP A 44 -14.57 29.93 -1.96
C ASP A 44 -14.50 29.80 -3.48
N ASP A 45 -13.40 30.25 -4.11
CA ASP A 45 -13.16 30.05 -5.55
C ASP A 45 -13.13 28.55 -5.95
N CYS A 46 -12.70 27.67 -5.04
CA CYS A 46 -12.66 26.24 -5.27
C CYS A 46 -14.06 25.62 -5.18
N ARG A 47 -14.90 26.10 -4.25
CA ARG A 47 -16.30 25.66 -4.10
C ARG A 47 -17.10 25.89 -5.37
N ASP A 48 -16.92 27.05 -5.99
CA ASP A 48 -17.61 27.41 -7.24
C ASP A 48 -17.19 26.55 -8.45
N ARG A 49 -16.07 25.82 -8.34
CA ARG A 49 -15.54 24.92 -9.37
C ARG A 49 -15.87 23.45 -9.11
N LEU A 50 -16.52 23.12 -8.01
CA LEU A 50 -16.90 21.75 -7.75
C LEU A 50 -17.95 21.30 -8.77
N PRO A 51 -17.74 20.14 -9.42
CA PRO A 51 -18.78 19.55 -10.26
C PRO A 51 -20.03 19.26 -9.43
N GLU A 52 -21.21 19.48 -10.03
CA GLU A 52 -22.47 19.08 -9.39
C GLU A 52 -22.45 17.56 -9.14
N GLU A 53 -22.86 17.15 -7.95
CA GLU A 53 -23.06 15.73 -7.65
C GLU A 53 -24.19 15.24 -8.57
N SER A 54 -23.84 14.39 -9.53
CA SER A 54 -24.84 13.75 -10.37
C SER A 54 -25.46 12.62 -9.58
N ASP A 55 -26.77 12.69 -9.33
CA ASP A 55 -27.58 11.65 -8.66
C ASP A 55 -27.67 10.31 -9.43
N ASP A 56 -26.87 10.12 -10.48
CA ASP A 56 -26.83 8.85 -11.23
C ASP A 56 -26.09 7.80 -10.39
N ASP A 57 -26.88 7.08 -9.61
CA ASP A 57 -26.59 5.93 -8.75
C ASP A 57 -26.07 4.69 -9.54
N GLU A 58 -25.47 4.89 -10.71
CA GLU A 58 -24.76 3.84 -11.43
C GLU A 58 -23.32 3.79 -10.90
N VAL A 59 -22.99 2.69 -10.20
CA VAL A 59 -21.68 2.39 -9.59
C VAL A 59 -20.59 2.34 -10.67
N THR A 60 -20.23 3.51 -11.18
CA THR A 60 -19.04 3.77 -11.98
C THR A 60 -18.01 4.33 -11.01
N SER A 61 -16.79 3.79 -11.07
CA SER A 61 -15.66 4.37 -10.34
C SER A 61 -15.68 5.90 -10.45
N PRO A 62 -15.53 6.66 -9.36
CA PRO A 62 -15.69 8.10 -9.40
C PRO A 62 -14.78 8.67 -10.48
N ASP A 63 -15.33 9.55 -11.33
CA ASP A 63 -14.57 10.21 -12.39
C ASP A 63 -13.26 10.76 -11.77
N PRO A 64 -12.08 10.39 -12.29
CA PRO A 64 -10.80 10.85 -11.75
C PRO A 64 -10.73 12.37 -11.59
N ALA A 65 -11.39 13.13 -12.48
CA ALA A 65 -11.48 14.59 -12.36
C ALA A 65 -12.36 15.03 -11.18
N HIS A 66 -13.45 14.31 -10.92
CA HIS A 66 -14.34 14.57 -9.78
C HIS A 66 -13.66 14.21 -8.45
N ALA A 67 -13.00 13.05 -8.38
CA ALA A 67 -12.21 12.64 -7.22
C ALA A 67 -11.10 13.65 -6.91
N ARG A 68 -10.40 14.14 -7.94
CA ARG A 68 -9.41 15.20 -7.80
C ARG A 68 -10.03 16.50 -7.28
N ALA A 69 -11.10 16.99 -7.89
CA ALA A 69 -11.74 18.26 -7.52
C ALA A 69 -12.22 18.24 -6.06
N ARG A 70 -12.83 17.12 -5.63
CA ARG A 70 -13.23 16.90 -4.25
C ARG A 70 -12.03 16.91 -3.30
N ALA A 71 -10.95 16.20 -3.64
CA ALA A 71 -9.75 16.18 -2.83
C ALA A 71 -9.03 17.54 -2.75
N GLU A 72 -9.08 18.35 -3.82
CA GLU A 72 -8.59 19.74 -3.78
C GLU A 72 -9.43 20.57 -2.79
N PHE A 73 -10.76 20.45 -2.82
CA PHE A 73 -11.65 21.17 -1.91
C PHE A 73 -11.45 20.78 -0.44
N GLU A 74 -11.44 19.48 -0.14
CA GLU A 74 -11.20 18.96 1.22
C GLU A 74 -9.85 19.44 1.79
N GLU A 75 -8.82 19.52 0.96
CA GLU A 75 -7.51 19.99 1.40
C GLU A 75 -7.50 21.50 1.66
N TRP A 76 -8.23 22.30 0.88
CA TRP A 76 -8.41 23.73 1.17
C TRP A 76 -9.12 23.95 2.51
N GLU A 77 -10.19 23.20 2.79
CA GLU A 77 -10.91 23.27 4.09
C GLU A 77 -9.98 22.92 5.26
N ARG A 78 -9.15 21.90 5.11
CA ARG A 78 -8.19 21.50 6.14
C ARG A 78 -7.17 22.60 6.41
N ILE A 79 -6.61 23.22 5.37
CA ILE A 79 -5.63 24.30 5.52
C ILE A 79 -6.28 25.54 6.15
N GLU A 80 -7.51 25.88 5.75
CA GLU A 80 -8.28 26.97 6.36
C GLU A 80 -8.47 26.74 7.87
N ALA A 81 -8.93 25.54 8.26
CA ALA A 81 -9.13 25.19 9.65
C ALA A 81 -7.81 25.20 10.46
N LEU A 82 -6.70 24.76 9.85
CA LEU A 82 -5.37 24.86 10.44
C LEU A 82 -5.00 26.32 10.72
N LEU A 83 -5.14 27.20 9.73
CA LEU A 83 -4.78 28.62 9.85
C LEU A 83 -5.75 29.41 10.73
N ALA A 84 -7.00 28.97 10.89
CA ALA A 84 -7.95 29.59 11.81
C ALA A 84 -7.49 29.49 13.27
N THR A 85 -6.65 28.50 13.60
CA THR A 85 -6.13 28.25 14.95
C THR A 85 -4.66 28.66 15.13
N HIS A 86 -3.95 28.98 14.05
CA HIS A 86 -2.52 29.30 14.05
C HIS A 86 -2.26 30.65 13.38
N ALA A 87 -1.50 31.52 14.06
CA ALA A 87 -1.07 32.77 13.44
C ALA A 87 0.10 32.52 12.48
N GLY A 88 0.01 33.05 11.27
CA GLY A 88 1.08 32.99 10.28
C GLY A 88 0.59 32.57 8.89
N THR A 89 1.55 32.21 8.05
CA THR A 89 1.31 31.70 6.70
C THR A 89 1.42 30.18 6.68
N TYR A 90 0.70 29.53 5.78
CA TYR A 90 0.79 28.08 5.61
C TYR A 90 2.17 27.65 5.14
N ASP A 91 2.75 26.65 5.80
CA ASP A 91 3.97 25.98 5.36
C ASP A 91 3.82 24.45 5.48
N PRO A 92 3.73 23.71 4.36
CA PRO A 92 3.57 22.24 4.39
C PRO A 92 4.75 21.52 5.05
N ASP A 93 5.93 22.14 5.11
CA ASP A 93 7.12 21.55 5.74
C ASP A 93 7.01 21.53 7.28
N THR A 94 6.08 22.32 7.86
CA THR A 94 5.81 22.36 9.30
C THR A 94 4.43 21.81 9.68
N ASP A 95 3.63 21.43 8.69
CA ASP A 95 2.28 20.88 8.88
C ASP A 95 2.34 19.43 9.37
N ALA A 96 1.96 19.22 10.63
CA ALA A 96 2.01 17.91 11.28
C ALA A 96 1.21 16.81 10.55
N PHE A 97 0.10 17.16 9.90
CA PHE A 97 -0.69 16.19 9.13
C PHE A 97 0.08 15.71 7.90
N VAL A 98 0.73 16.64 7.19
CA VAL A 98 1.55 16.33 6.02
C VAL A 98 2.78 15.52 6.41
N GLN A 99 3.48 15.94 7.48
CA GLN A 99 4.68 15.25 7.96
C GLN A 99 4.37 13.82 8.46
N GLY A 100 3.23 13.63 9.14
CA GLY A 100 2.78 12.29 9.55
C GLY A 100 2.50 11.37 8.36
N GLY A 101 1.85 11.89 7.31
CA GLY A 101 1.60 11.13 6.09
C GLY A 101 2.88 10.72 5.35
N LEU A 102 3.84 11.65 5.22
CA LEU A 102 5.14 11.38 4.59
C LEU A 102 5.95 10.35 5.38
N ALA A 103 5.95 10.42 6.71
CA ALA A 103 6.62 9.43 7.55
C ALA A 103 5.99 8.05 7.37
N GLY A 104 4.65 7.94 7.39
CA GLY A 104 3.96 6.67 7.16
C GLY A 104 4.21 6.08 5.76
N GLU A 105 4.29 6.91 4.71
CA GLU A 105 4.65 6.45 3.37
C GLU A 105 6.10 5.96 3.29
N ALA A 106 7.04 6.68 3.94
CA ALA A 106 8.42 6.26 4.03
C ALA A 106 8.58 4.92 4.76
N ASP A 107 7.86 4.73 5.87
CA ASP A 107 7.87 3.48 6.65
C ASP A 107 7.32 2.31 5.84
N ARG A 108 6.20 2.49 5.13
CA ARG A 108 5.66 1.46 4.22
C ARG A 108 6.65 1.09 3.13
N ARG A 109 7.25 2.08 2.48
CA ARG A 109 8.26 1.86 1.44
C ARG A 109 9.49 1.12 1.99
N ALA A 110 9.92 1.44 3.21
CA ALA A 110 11.02 0.75 3.86
C ALA A 110 10.67 -0.71 4.15
N ALA A 111 9.44 -0.98 4.64
CA ALA A 111 8.96 -2.34 4.86
C ALA A 111 8.86 -3.16 3.56
N GLU A 112 8.39 -2.55 2.47
CA GLU A 112 8.34 -3.18 1.14
C GLU A 112 9.73 -3.54 0.61
N LEU A 113 10.70 -2.64 0.74
CA LEU A 113 12.09 -2.88 0.34
C LEU A 113 12.73 -3.99 1.19
N ALA A 114 12.45 -4.02 2.50
CA ALA A 114 12.94 -5.08 3.38
C ALA A 114 12.33 -6.43 3.00
N ALA A 115 11.02 -6.49 2.73
CA ALA A 115 10.35 -7.71 2.29
C ALA A 115 10.87 -8.21 0.93
N ALA A 116 11.20 -7.30 0.00
CA ALA A 116 11.83 -7.66 -1.28
C ALA A 116 13.24 -8.23 -1.08
N ALA A 117 14.06 -7.61 -0.22
CA ALA A 117 15.40 -8.10 0.10
C ALA A 117 15.36 -9.48 0.78
N ASP A 118 14.41 -9.69 1.69
CA ASP A 118 14.18 -11.00 2.32
C ASP A 118 13.76 -12.06 1.30
N SER A 119 12.93 -11.68 0.32
CA SER A 119 12.50 -12.57 -0.78
C SER A 119 13.68 -12.96 -1.68
N ASP A 120 14.54 -12.00 -2.03
CA ASP A 120 15.75 -12.26 -2.83
C ASP A 120 16.72 -13.18 -2.10
N ALA A 121 16.97 -12.93 -0.81
CA ALA A 121 17.82 -13.77 0.02
C ALA A 121 17.28 -15.21 0.15
N ALA A 122 15.96 -15.36 0.28
CA ALA A 122 15.30 -16.66 0.26
C ALA A 122 15.47 -17.37 -1.10
N GLY A 123 15.34 -16.63 -2.21
CA GLY A 123 15.56 -17.12 -3.57
C GLY A 123 17.00 -17.63 -3.78
N ASP A 124 17.99 -16.85 -3.38
CA ASP A 124 19.41 -17.23 -3.46
C ASP A 124 19.72 -18.48 -2.62
N THR A 125 19.15 -18.54 -1.41
CA THR A 125 19.28 -19.69 -0.51
C THR A 125 18.69 -20.95 -1.16
N LEU A 126 17.50 -20.83 -1.76
CA LEU A 126 16.85 -21.92 -2.48
C LEU A 126 17.69 -22.38 -3.69
N LEU A 127 18.19 -21.46 -4.52
CA LEU A 127 19.02 -21.80 -5.67
C LEU A 127 20.29 -22.55 -5.24
N ARG A 128 20.94 -22.11 -4.16
CA ARG A 128 22.11 -22.80 -3.60
C ARG A 128 21.77 -24.20 -3.08
N ALA A 129 20.61 -24.37 -2.45
CA ALA A 129 20.16 -25.66 -1.94
C ALA A 129 19.81 -26.64 -3.07
N LEU A 130 19.10 -26.18 -4.11
CA LEU A 130 18.79 -26.96 -5.31
C LEU A 130 20.05 -27.39 -6.08
N SER A 131 21.06 -26.51 -6.14
CA SER A 131 22.38 -26.85 -6.70
C SER A 131 23.04 -28.00 -5.93
N ARG A 132 23.10 -27.92 -4.59
CA ARG A 132 23.67 -28.98 -3.73
C ARG A 132 22.91 -30.30 -3.81
N ALA A 133 21.58 -30.24 -3.94
CA ALA A 133 20.73 -31.42 -4.13
C ALA A 133 20.88 -32.06 -5.53
N GLY A 134 21.70 -31.48 -6.41
CA GLY A 134 21.96 -31.96 -7.77
C GLY A 134 20.80 -31.70 -8.75
N VAL A 135 19.79 -30.91 -8.35
CA VAL A 135 18.59 -30.64 -9.15
C VAL A 135 18.92 -29.77 -10.36
N LEU A 136 19.80 -28.78 -10.19
CA LEU A 136 20.22 -27.87 -11.26
C LEU A 136 21.30 -28.44 -12.21
N GLY A 137 21.81 -29.65 -11.94
CA GLY A 137 22.93 -30.27 -12.65
C GLY A 137 22.68 -31.69 -13.20
N GLY A 138 21.46 -32.22 -13.08
CA GLY A 138 21.12 -33.58 -13.52
C GLY A 138 21.02 -33.72 -15.06
N PRO A 139 21.30 -34.92 -15.62
CA PRO A 139 21.21 -35.15 -17.06
C PRO A 139 19.77 -34.91 -17.56
N ARG A 140 19.65 -34.04 -18.59
CA ARG A 140 18.40 -33.72 -19.30
C ARG A 140 17.89 -34.95 -20.06
N GLY A 141 17.06 -35.78 -19.44
CA GLY A 141 16.62 -37.02 -20.08
C GLY A 141 15.49 -37.78 -19.40
N SER A 142 14.41 -37.08 -19.01
CA SER A 142 13.02 -37.54 -18.79
C SER A 142 12.33 -36.51 -17.91
N GLY A 143 11.12 -36.08 -18.28
CA GLY A 143 10.38 -35.08 -17.51
C GLY A 143 10.03 -35.57 -16.09
N PRO A 144 9.85 -34.66 -15.12
CA PRO A 144 9.58 -35.03 -13.74
C PRO A 144 8.27 -35.81 -13.65
N SER A 145 8.36 -37.04 -13.13
CA SER A 145 7.19 -37.77 -12.63
C SER A 145 6.85 -37.26 -11.22
N ALA A 146 5.61 -37.43 -10.76
CA ALA A 146 5.22 -37.10 -9.38
C ALA A 146 6.09 -37.82 -8.31
N GLY A 147 6.71 -38.97 -8.68
CA GLY A 147 7.68 -39.65 -7.82
C GLY A 147 9.04 -38.94 -7.72
N ASP A 148 9.41 -38.14 -8.72
CA ASP A 148 10.64 -37.35 -8.74
C ASP A 148 10.52 -36.11 -7.84
N ASP A 149 9.34 -35.49 -7.78
CA ASP A 149 9.08 -34.32 -6.92
C ASP A 149 9.27 -34.65 -5.42
N ALA A 150 8.76 -35.80 -4.97
CA ALA A 150 8.95 -36.27 -3.60
C ALA A 150 10.43 -36.62 -3.30
N ALA A 151 11.14 -37.20 -4.27
CA ALA A 151 12.57 -37.48 -4.15
C ALA A 151 13.43 -36.20 -4.16
N ILE A 152 13.01 -35.16 -4.89
CA ILE A 152 13.63 -33.83 -4.90
C ILE A 152 13.41 -33.14 -3.56
N ALA A 153 12.19 -33.13 -3.02
CA ALA A 153 11.88 -32.57 -1.71
C ALA A 153 12.68 -33.24 -0.59
N THR A 154 12.81 -34.58 -0.64
CA THR A 154 13.62 -35.35 0.31
C THR A 154 15.11 -35.00 0.22
N ARG A 155 15.66 -34.90 -1.00
CA ARG A 155 17.06 -34.50 -1.20
C ARG A 155 17.33 -33.06 -0.79
N LEU A 156 16.37 -32.15 -1.02
CA LEU A 156 16.47 -30.75 -0.60
C LEU A 156 16.51 -30.65 0.93
N ALA A 157 15.58 -31.32 1.64
CA ALA A 157 15.54 -31.32 3.10
C ALA A 157 16.81 -31.93 3.74
N GLN A 158 17.42 -32.93 3.09
CA GLN A 158 18.68 -33.53 3.55
C GLN A 158 19.90 -32.63 3.27
N ALA A 159 19.94 -31.96 2.13
CA ALA A 159 21.06 -31.09 1.74
C ALA A 159 21.03 -29.74 2.44
N ASP A 160 19.84 -29.19 2.67
CA ASP A 160 19.59 -27.92 3.36
C ASP A 160 18.19 -27.88 4.00
N PRO A 161 18.08 -28.19 5.31
CA PRO A 161 16.79 -28.17 6.00
C PRO A 161 16.22 -26.75 6.15
N GLU A 162 17.05 -25.71 6.16
CA GLU A 162 16.60 -24.32 6.28
C GLU A 162 15.94 -23.85 4.98
N ALA A 163 16.55 -24.17 3.83
CA ALA A 163 15.96 -23.90 2.52
C ALA A 163 14.63 -24.66 2.31
N ALA A 164 14.52 -25.90 2.80
CA ALA A 164 13.27 -26.65 2.73
C ALA A 164 12.15 -25.98 3.54
N LEU A 165 12.44 -25.49 4.75
CA LEU A 165 11.48 -24.74 5.57
C LEU A 165 11.09 -23.40 4.92
N ALA A 166 12.02 -22.71 4.26
CA ALA A 166 11.73 -21.48 3.54
C ALA A 166 10.75 -21.70 2.38
N VAL A 167 10.91 -22.78 1.61
CA VAL A 167 9.97 -23.16 0.53
C VAL A 167 8.59 -23.50 1.08
N SER A 168 8.51 -24.27 2.18
CA SER A 168 7.22 -24.57 2.81
C SER A 168 6.49 -23.32 3.27
N ARG A 169 7.20 -22.36 3.91
CA ARG A 169 6.61 -21.08 4.32
C ARG A 169 6.11 -20.26 3.13
N TRP A 170 6.87 -20.26 2.03
CA TRP A 170 6.47 -19.57 0.79
C TRP A 170 5.24 -20.23 0.14
N LEU A 171 5.17 -21.57 0.14
CA LEU A 171 3.99 -22.29 -0.34
C LEU A 171 2.76 -22.01 0.54
N ASP A 172 2.93 -21.89 1.85
CA ASP A 172 1.85 -21.54 2.78
C ASP A 172 1.35 -20.10 2.57
N THR A 173 2.24 -19.14 2.31
CA THR A 173 1.83 -17.76 1.96
C THR A 173 1.21 -17.67 0.56
N ALA A 174 1.76 -18.38 -0.43
CA ALA A 174 1.22 -18.41 -1.79
C ALA A 174 -0.13 -19.14 -1.90
N SER A 175 -0.39 -20.11 -1.01
CA SER A 175 -1.65 -20.88 -1.02
C SER A 175 -2.79 -20.18 -0.28
N GLY A 176 -2.53 -19.09 0.45
CA GLY A 176 -3.54 -18.29 1.14
C GLY A 176 -4.33 -19.07 2.20
N HIS A 177 -3.94 -18.91 3.46
CA HIS A 177 -4.74 -19.18 4.67
C HIS A 177 -6.10 -19.90 4.48
N LEU A 178 -6.07 -21.23 4.38
CA LEU A 178 -7.25 -22.06 4.64
C LEU A 178 -7.19 -22.46 6.12
N PRO A 179 -8.11 -21.97 6.98
CA PRO A 179 -8.15 -22.42 8.36
C PRO A 179 -8.48 -23.92 8.42
N PRO A 180 -7.93 -24.65 9.41
CA PRO A 180 -8.17 -26.08 9.54
C PRO A 180 -9.65 -26.37 9.79
N SER A 181 -10.19 -27.37 9.09
CA SER A 181 -11.53 -27.92 9.28
C SER A 181 -11.66 -28.73 10.56
#